data_AF-A0A2G5B362-F1
#
_entry.id   AF-A0A2G5B362-F1
#
_cell.length_a   1.000
_cell.length_b   1.000
_cell.length_c   1.000
_cell.angle_alpha   90.00
_cell.angle_beta   90.00
_cell.angle_gamma   90.00
#
_symmetry.space_group_name_H-M   'P 1'
#
loop_
_entity.id
_entity.type
_entity.pdbx_description
1 polymer ?
#
loop_
_entity_poly.entity_id
_entity_poly.type
_entity_poly.pdbx_seq_one_letter_code
_entity_poly.pdbx_strand_id
1 'polypeptide(L)'
;IKRIFRAADQREVADLLNNKVVDEKNALNMCQSKVQQRKLAMRVYDAEFQFDRRKLTFYFTADHRINFNELVRDLFKHFKTRIWMC
;
A
#
# COMPACT_ATOMS: atom_id res chain seq x y z
N ILE A 1 30.32 2.43 3.01
CA ILE A 1 30.52 1.38 4.04
C ILE A 1 29.19 1.22 4.80
N LYS A 2 28.39 0.20 4.51
CA LYS A 2 27.13 -0.07 5.25
C LYS A 2 27.50 -0.79 6.54
N ARG A 3 27.32 -0.12 7.68
CA ARG A 3 27.51 -0.70 9.02
C ARG A 3 26.37 -1.67 9.30
N ILE A 4 26.72 -2.94 9.50
CA ILE A 4 25.79 -3.96 10.00
C ILE A 4 25.74 -3.75 11.52
N PHE A 5 24.72 -3.04 11.99
CA PHE A 5 24.35 -3.10 13.40
C PHE A 5 23.73 -4.47 13.62
N ARG A 6 24.31 -5.21 14.57
CA ARG A 6 23.91 -6.46 15.25
C ARG A 6 22.52 -7.03 14.89
N ALA A 7 22.39 -8.37 14.90
CA ALA A 7 21.12 -9.06 14.69
C ALA A 7 19.98 -8.39 15.49
N ALA A 8 18.89 -8.07 14.80
CA ALA A 8 17.76 -7.33 15.36
C ALA A 8 17.16 -8.11 16.54
N ASP A 9 16.94 -7.41 17.66
CA ASP A 9 16.25 -7.96 18.82
C ASP A 9 14.80 -8.30 18.42
N GLN A 10 14.24 -9.40 18.96
CA GLN A 10 12.89 -9.87 18.57
C GLN A 10 11.82 -8.78 18.72
N ARG A 11 12.01 -7.82 19.63
CA ARG A 11 11.14 -6.66 19.82
C ARG A 11 11.22 -5.67 18.67
N GLU A 12 12.42 -5.37 18.17
CA GLU A 12 12.60 -4.47 17.04
C GLU A 12 12.10 -5.08 15.73
N VAL A 13 12.25 -6.41 15.57
CA VAL A 13 11.66 -7.15 14.44
C VAL A 13 10.13 -7.08 14.50
N ALA A 14 9.54 -7.26 15.69
CA ALA A 14 8.09 -7.14 15.87
C ALA A 14 7.59 -5.72 15.60
N ASP A 15 8.33 -4.68 16.03
CA ASP A 15 7.98 -3.28 15.77
C ASP A 15 8.07 -2.93 14.28
N LEU A 16 9.11 -3.40 13.59
CA LEU A 16 9.25 -3.28 12.13
C LEU A 16 8.12 -3.99 11.37
N LEU A 17 7.72 -5.18 11.81
CA LEU A 17 6.56 -5.88 11.24
C LEU A 17 5.25 -5.14 11.51
N ASN A 18 5.02 -4.67 12.74
CA ASN A 18 3.83 -3.91 13.09
C ASN A 18 3.73 -2.63 12.27
N ASN A 19 4.83 -1.90 12.12
CA ASN A 19 4.87 -0.69 11.30
C ASN A 19 4.53 -0.98 9.84
N LYS A 20 4.97 -2.12 9.28
CA LYS A 20 4.54 -2.56 7.94
C LYS A 20 3.03 -2.82 7.86
N VAL A 21 2.50 -3.62 8.79
CA VAL A 21 1.08 -3.97 8.83
C VAL A 21 0.20 -2.72 8.98
N VAL A 22 0.66 -1.74 9.76
CA VAL A 22 -0.01 -0.44 9.92
C VAL A 22 0.05 0.38 8.63
N ASP A 23 1.18 0.41 7.93
CA ASP A 23 1.33 1.11 6.65
C ASP A 23 0.42 0.49 5.57
N GLU A 24 0.37 -0.84 5.48
CA GLU A 24 -0.51 -1.60 4.58
C GLU A 24 -1.99 -1.33 4.87
N LYS A 25 -2.40 -1.37 6.15
CA LYS A 25 -3.76 -0.98 6.55
C LYS A 25 -4.08 0.47 6.23
N ASN A 26 -3.15 1.40 6.46
CA ASN A 26 -3.35 2.81 6.12
C ASN A 26 -3.49 3.00 4.62
N ALA A 27 -2.65 2.35 3.82
CA ALA A 27 -2.74 2.34 2.37
C ALA A 27 -4.09 1.81 1.89
N LEU A 28 -4.55 0.68 2.43
CA LEU A 28 -5.85 0.11 2.13
C LEU A 28 -6.99 1.09 2.44
N ASN A 29 -7.04 1.60 3.67
CA ASN A 29 -8.09 2.53 4.12
C ASN A 29 -8.12 3.81 3.29
N MET A 30 -6.95 4.36 2.98
CA MET A 30 -6.83 5.55 2.14
C MET A 30 -7.35 5.28 0.72
N CYS A 31 -7.01 4.13 0.15
CA CYS A 31 -7.47 3.69 -1.16
C CYS A 31 -9.00 3.54 -1.18
N GLN A 32 -9.58 2.86 -0.18
CA GLN A 32 -11.03 2.69 -0.04
C GLN A 32 -11.75 4.04 0.11
N SER A 33 -11.22 4.95 0.92
CA SER A 33 -11.80 6.28 1.11
C SER A 33 -11.78 7.08 -0.20
N LYS A 34 -10.67 7.05 -0.95
CA LYS A 34 -10.57 7.70 -2.27
C LYS A 34 -11.49 7.08 -3.31
N VAL A 35 -11.65 5.77 -3.29
CA VAL A 35 -12.58 5.04 -4.15
C VAL A 35 -14.02 5.46 -3.89
N GLN A 36 -14.43 5.54 -2.62
CA GLN A 36 -15.76 6.01 -2.24
C GLN A 36 -15.98 7.48 -2.61
N GLN A 37 -15.01 8.36 -2.35
CA GLN A 37 -15.08 9.78 -2.71
C GLN A 37 -15.27 9.98 -4.22
N ARG A 38 -14.61 9.15 -5.04
CA ARG A 38 -14.69 9.21 -6.50
C ARG A 38 -15.84 8.38 -7.10
N LYS A 39 -16.62 7.69 -6.26
CA LYS A 39 -17.68 6.74 -6.67
C LYS A 39 -17.20 5.75 -7.75
N LEU A 40 -15.97 5.26 -7.62
CA LEU A 40 -15.44 4.25 -8.53
C LEU A 40 -16.15 2.91 -8.26
N ALA A 41 -16.61 2.24 -9.32
CA ALA A 41 -17.25 0.93 -9.24
C ALA A 41 -16.22 -0.19 -8.97
N MET A 42 -15.51 -0.06 -7.85
CA MET A 42 -14.38 -0.90 -7.48
C MET A 42 -14.35 -1.13 -5.97
N ARG A 43 -13.86 -2.29 -5.55
CA ARG A 43 -13.64 -2.62 -4.14
C ARG A 43 -12.23 -3.13 -3.95
N VAL A 44 -11.44 -2.40 -3.18
CA VAL A 44 -10.09 -2.81 -2.77
C VAL A 44 -10.24 -3.62 -1.48
N TYR A 45 -9.76 -4.85 -1.48
CA TYR A 45 -9.85 -5.75 -0.31
C TYR A 45 -8.50 -5.98 0.36
N ASP A 46 -7.39 -5.85 -0.38
CA ASP A 46 -6.05 -6.03 0.18
C ASP A 46 -5.03 -5.05 -0.42
N ALA A 47 -3.97 -4.75 0.33
CA ALA A 47 -2.88 -3.86 -0.06
C ALA A 47 -1.57 -4.40 0.53
N GLU A 48 -0.66 -4.80 -0.36
CA GLU A 48 0.61 -5.41 0.02
C GLU A 48 1.79 -4.49 -0.32
N PHE A 49 2.62 -4.22 0.68
CA PHE A 49 3.87 -3.50 0.47
C PHE A 49 5.01 -4.49 0.23
N GLN A 50 5.70 -4.30 -0.90
CA GLN A 50 6.89 -5.09 -1.19
C GLN A 50 7.96 -4.84 -0.12
N PHE A 51 8.75 -5.88 0.19
CA PHE A 51 9.75 -5.82 1.27
C PHE A 51 10.77 -4.68 1.12
N ASP A 52 11.07 -4.30 -0.12
CA ASP A 52 11.98 -3.20 -0.47
C ASP A 52 11.31 -1.81 -0.40
N ARG A 53 10.02 -1.72 -0.03
CA ARG A 53 9.15 -0.52 -0.04
C ARG A 53 9.09 0.21 -1.39
N ARG A 54 9.54 -0.41 -2.48
CA ARG A 54 9.55 0.19 -3.83
C ARG A 54 8.29 -0.08 -4.65
N LYS A 55 7.51 -1.08 -4.25
CA LYS A 55 6.29 -1.48 -4.93
C LYS A 55 5.18 -1.68 -3.92
N LEU A 56 4.01 -1.11 -4.24
CA LEU A 56 2.77 -1.27 -3.49
C LEU A 56 1.75 -1.91 -4.42
N THR A 57 1.25 -3.09 -4.06
CA THR A 57 0.29 -3.86 -4.85
C THR A 57 -1.07 -3.76 -4.17
N PHE A 58 -2.07 -3.24 -4.86
CA PHE A 58 -3.45 -3.25 -4.39
C PHE A 58 -4.21 -4.36 -5.10
N TYR A 59 -4.94 -5.14 -4.31
CA TYR A 59 -5.85 -6.16 -4.80
C TYR A 59 -7.27 -5.62 -4.78
N PHE A 60 -7.90 -5.61 -5.95
CA PHE A 60 -9.23 -5.05 -6.11
C PHE A 60 -10.13 -5.93 -6.98
N THR A 61 -11.43 -5.82 -6.74
CA THR A 61 -12.45 -6.37 -7.61
C THR A 61 -13.23 -5.24 -8.26
N ALA A 62 -13.58 -5.43 -9.52
CA ALA A 62 -14.25 -4.45 -10.37
C ALA A 62 -15.25 -5.15 -11.27
N ASP A 63 -16.46 -4.64 -11.32
CA ASP A 63 -17.53 -5.22 -12.14
C ASP A 63 -17.48 -4.70 -13.59
N HIS A 64 -17.03 -3.46 -13.77
CA HIS A 64 -16.91 -2.80 -15.06
C HIS A 64 -15.51 -2.20 -15.22
N ARG A 65 -15.14 -1.80 -16.45
CA ARG A 65 -13.87 -1.13 -16.71
C ARG A 65 -13.82 0.22 -15.98
N ILE A 66 -12.88 0.35 -15.06
CA ILE A 66 -12.73 1.54 -14.21
C ILE A 66 -11.52 2.35 -14.66
N ASN A 67 -11.62 3.68 -14.62
CA ASN A 67 -10.48 4.55 -14.82
C ASN A 67 -9.81 4.86 -13.47
N PHE A 68 -8.77 4.11 -13.14
CA PHE A 68 -7.99 4.28 -11.91
C PHE A 68 -6.79 5.23 -12.08
N ASN A 69 -6.59 5.88 -13.24
CA ASN A 69 -5.43 6.75 -13.48
C ASN A 69 -5.32 7.88 -12.45
N GLU A 70 -6.44 8.53 -12.11
CA GLU A 70 -6.44 9.57 -11.09
C GLU A 70 -6.21 9.02 -9.69
N LEU A 71 -6.76 7.84 -9.38
CA LEU A 71 -6.56 7.16 -8.10
C LEU A 71 -5.08 6.81 -7.91
N VAL A 72 -4.45 6.20 -8.92
CA VAL A 72 -3.02 5.88 -8.94
C VAL A 72 -2.19 7.15 -8.75
N ARG A 73 -2.56 8.27 -9.39
CA ARG A 73 -1.82 9.53 -9.29
C ARG A 73 -1.88 10.15 -7.89
N ASP A 74 -3.04 10.04 -7.23
CA ASP A 74 -3.24 10.52 -5.85
C ASP A 74 -2.45 9.65 -4.85
N LEU A 75 -2.55 8.33 -4.99
CA LEU A 75 -1.80 7.39 -4.16
C LEU A 75 -0.28 7.52 -4.39
N PHE A 76 0.16 7.71 -5.64
CA PHE A 76 1.57 7.93 -5.95
C PHE A 76 2.12 9.22 -5.30
N LYS A 77 1.31 10.29 -5.23
CA LYS A 77 1.69 11.51 -4.50
C LYS A 77 1.87 11.26 -3.01
N HIS A 78 1.06 10.39 -2.41
CA HIS A 78 1.11 10.12 -0.98
C HIS A 78 2.24 9.14 -0.61
N PHE A 79 2.30 8.01 -1.30
CA PHE A 79 3.24 6.92 -0.99
C PHE A 79 4.58 7.05 -1.69
N LYS A 80 4.72 7.90 -2.72
CA LYS A 80 5.93 8.06 -3.56
C LYS A 80 6.52 6.73 -4.05
N THR A 81 5.68 5.71 -4.17
CA THR A 81 6.04 4.32 -4.44
C THR A 81 5.34 3.87 -5.71
N ARG A 82 5.93 2.94 -6.46
CA ARG A 82 5.28 2.43 -7.67
C ARG A 82 4.06 1.59 -7.30
N ILE A 83 2.91 1.96 -7.85
CA ILE A 83 1.64 1.32 -7.52
C ILE A 83 1.26 0.35 -8.62
N TRP A 84 0.90 -0.86 -8.20
CA TRP A 84 0.26 -1.88 -9.01
C TRP A 84 -1.15 -2.10 -8.51
N MET A 85 -2.04 -2.37 -9.46
CA MET A 85 -3.42 -2.73 -9.19
C MET A 85 -3.64 -4.07 -9.90
N CYS A 86 -4.01 -5.08 -9.12
CA CYS A 86 -4.22 -6.45 -9.60
C CYS A 86 -5.63 -6.92 -9.26
#